data_AF-A0A351VK93-F1
#
_entry.id   AF-A0A351VK93-F1
#
_cell.length_a   1.000
_cell.length_b   1.000
_cell.length_c   1.000
_cell.angle_alpha   90.00
_cell.angle_beta   90.00
_cell.angle_gamma   90.00
#
_symmetry.space_group_name_H-M   'P 1'
#
loop_
_entity.id
_entity.type
_entity.pdbx_description
1 polymer ?
#
loop_
_entity_poly.entity_id
_entity_poly.type
_entity_poly.pdbx_seq_one_letter_code
_entity_poly.pdbx_strand_id
1 'polypeptide(L)'
;MFRTVICVLIFVAIAISQAEAGEIPVIKRPSWIHFTDYEPKNPKSLNELPKNIRDCVTKHLKNRLGETFYNSMTFAGGQVVDIKQVYRKNPNAKNFRWEIHTYDLHFEFKRPEVGVASYTAQILLRSDGSIIKEINLPQFSNSPEKLRIIPLTKAEKTAITNGLRINYRKNKVNDDSPGIDYDEKQDILIWKFSQIIADDGLRIKFLNFDVSAHDGSLIRKFNSEGIR
;
A
#
# COMPACT_ATOMS: atom_id res chain seq x y z
N MET A 1 70.64 -10.97 -27.38
CA MET A 1 69.48 -10.48 -28.16
C MET A 1 68.22 -11.07 -27.53
N PHE A 2 67.67 -10.38 -26.52
CA PHE A 2 66.55 -10.88 -25.70
C PHE A 2 65.22 -10.64 -26.41
N ARG A 3 64.44 -11.70 -26.63
CA ARG A 3 63.06 -11.63 -27.12
C ARG A 3 62.11 -11.65 -25.93
N THR A 4 61.52 -10.50 -25.63
CA THR A 4 60.43 -10.34 -24.66
C THR A 4 59.12 -10.79 -25.31
N VAL A 5 58.51 -11.85 -24.79
CA VAL A 5 57.16 -12.27 -25.18
C VAL A 5 56.16 -11.62 -24.22
N ILE A 6 55.32 -10.73 -24.74
CA ILE A 6 54.24 -10.07 -24.00
C ILE A 6 52.99 -10.93 -24.13
N CYS A 7 52.58 -11.60 -23.04
CA CYS A 7 51.28 -12.25 -22.93
C CYS A 7 50.23 -11.21 -22.54
N VAL A 8 49.37 -10.82 -23.48
CA VAL A 8 48.19 -9.99 -23.23
C VAL A 8 47.05 -10.91 -22.80
N LEU A 9 46.71 -10.90 -21.51
CA LEU A 9 45.52 -11.56 -20.96
C LEU A 9 44.32 -10.61 -21.09
N ILE A 10 43.46 -10.88 -22.08
CA ILE A 10 42.17 -10.19 -22.24
C ILE A 10 41.14 -10.93 -21.37
N PHE A 11 40.79 -10.34 -20.22
CA PHE A 11 39.63 -10.77 -19.44
C PHE A 11 38.36 -10.25 -20.11
N VAL A 12 37.70 -11.11 -20.90
CA VAL A 12 36.34 -10.85 -21.39
C VAL A 12 35.38 -11.12 -20.24
N ALA A 13 34.98 -10.07 -19.53
CA ALA A 13 33.88 -10.15 -18.57
C ALA A 13 32.57 -10.31 -19.33
N ILE A 14 32.07 -11.55 -19.41
CA ILE A 14 30.73 -11.84 -19.92
C ILE A 14 29.74 -11.35 -18.86
N ALA A 15 29.20 -10.16 -19.06
CA ALA A 15 28.03 -9.69 -18.32
C ALA A 15 26.83 -10.54 -18.75
N ILE A 16 26.59 -11.63 -18.02
CA ILE A 16 25.34 -12.39 -18.15
C ILE A 16 24.25 -11.46 -17.61
N SER A 17 23.57 -10.78 -18.53
CA SER A 17 22.29 -10.13 -18.24
C SER A 17 21.31 -11.24 -17.89
N GLN A 18 21.18 -11.52 -16.59
CA GLN A 18 20.06 -12.32 -16.12
C GLN A 18 18.82 -11.48 -16.37
N ALA A 19 18.05 -11.86 -17.40
CA ALA A 19 16.67 -11.44 -17.51
C ALA A 19 15.93 -12.04 -16.31
N GLU A 20 15.98 -11.33 -15.18
CA GLU A 20 15.16 -11.64 -14.02
C GLU A 20 13.71 -11.63 -14.49
N ALA A 21 13.02 -12.76 -14.31
CA ALA A 21 11.60 -12.85 -14.56
C ALA A 21 10.93 -11.69 -13.84
N GLY A 22 10.38 -10.73 -14.59
CA GLY A 22 9.93 -9.45 -14.07
C GLY A 22 9.05 -9.64 -12.84
N GLU A 23 9.49 -9.08 -11.71
CA GLU A 23 8.73 -9.12 -10.47
C GLU A 23 7.32 -8.57 -10.72
N ILE A 24 6.29 -9.26 -10.22
CA ILE A 24 4.92 -8.74 -10.28
C ILE A 24 4.87 -7.55 -9.33
N PRO A 25 4.70 -6.32 -9.83
CA PRO A 25 4.79 -5.17 -8.95
C PRO A 25 3.51 -5.06 -8.11
N VAL A 26 3.66 -4.61 -6.87
CA VAL A 26 2.54 -4.48 -5.93
C VAL A 26 1.79 -3.17 -6.20
N ILE A 27 0.46 -3.27 -6.28
CA ILE A 27 -0.45 -2.13 -6.47
C ILE A 27 -1.49 -2.15 -5.35
N LYS A 28 -1.45 -1.17 -4.45
CA LYS A 28 -2.51 -0.93 -3.46
C LYS A 28 -3.48 0.13 -3.99
N ARG A 29 -4.68 -0.32 -4.34
CA ARG A 29 -5.78 0.56 -4.81
C ARG A 29 -6.52 1.22 -3.62
N PRO A 30 -7.16 2.38 -3.86
CA PRO A 30 -8.07 2.97 -2.89
C PRO A 30 -9.30 2.09 -2.67
N SER A 31 -9.97 2.31 -1.54
CA SER A 31 -11.32 1.79 -1.28
C SER A 31 -12.31 2.93 -1.43
N TRP A 32 -13.40 2.70 -2.14
CA TRP A 32 -14.47 3.70 -2.31
C TRP A 32 -15.67 3.31 -1.47
N ILE A 33 -16.30 4.30 -0.83
CA ILE A 33 -17.52 4.10 -0.08
C ILE A 33 -18.71 4.48 -0.97
N HIS A 34 -19.66 3.55 -1.10
CA HIS A 34 -20.86 3.73 -1.88
C HIS A 34 -22.06 3.98 -0.96
N PHE A 35 -22.82 5.04 -1.23
CA PHE A 35 -23.95 5.47 -0.40
C PHE A 35 -25.30 5.21 -1.08
N THR A 36 -25.49 4.02 -1.64
CA THR A 36 -26.71 3.60 -2.36
C THR A 36 -27.17 4.66 -3.38
N ASP A 37 -28.15 5.51 -3.04
CA ASP A 37 -28.75 6.52 -3.93
C ASP A 37 -28.06 7.89 -3.89
N TYR A 38 -26.99 8.04 -3.11
CA TYR A 38 -26.18 9.25 -3.05
C TYR A 38 -24.85 9.06 -3.81
N GLU A 39 -24.60 9.97 -4.75
CA GLU A 39 -23.34 10.06 -5.48
C GLU A 39 -22.48 11.19 -4.91
N PRO A 40 -21.31 10.89 -4.34
CA PRO A 40 -20.39 11.91 -3.85
C PRO A 40 -19.77 12.74 -4.99
N LYS A 41 -19.32 13.97 -4.68
CA LYS A 41 -18.51 14.75 -5.61
C LYS A 41 -17.08 14.22 -5.59
N ASN A 42 -16.49 13.98 -6.76
CA ASN A 42 -15.12 13.47 -6.88
C ASN A 42 -14.16 14.60 -7.29
N PRO A 43 -13.41 15.23 -6.35
CA PRO A 43 -12.46 16.28 -6.67
C PRO A 43 -11.30 15.73 -7.52
N LYS A 44 -10.90 16.46 -8.56
CA LYS A 44 -9.74 16.08 -9.39
C LYS A 44 -8.42 16.64 -8.86
N SER A 45 -8.49 17.62 -7.95
CA SER A 45 -7.33 18.21 -7.30
C SER A 45 -7.68 18.73 -5.91
N LEU A 46 -6.67 18.92 -5.06
CA LEU A 46 -6.85 19.57 -3.75
C LEU A 46 -7.38 21.01 -3.85
N ASN A 47 -7.24 21.67 -5.01
CA ASN A 47 -7.75 23.02 -5.23
C ASN A 47 -9.27 23.08 -5.42
N GLU A 48 -9.93 21.93 -5.65
CA GLU A 48 -11.39 21.85 -5.68
C GLU A 48 -12.01 21.71 -4.29
N LEU A 49 -11.19 21.59 -3.24
CA LEU A 49 -11.61 21.57 -1.85
C LEU A 49 -11.73 23.00 -1.30
N PRO A 50 -12.58 23.22 -0.27
CA PRO A 50 -12.56 24.47 0.48
C PRO A 50 -11.15 24.79 1.01
N LYS A 51 -10.75 26.07 0.95
CA LYS A 51 -9.39 26.52 1.32
C LYS A 51 -8.98 26.03 2.71
N ASN A 52 -9.86 26.12 3.70
CA ASN A 52 -9.59 25.66 5.06
C ASN A 52 -9.28 24.16 5.12
N ILE A 53 -9.99 23.33 4.35
CA ILE A 53 -9.79 21.88 4.31
C ILE A 53 -8.48 21.54 3.62
N ARG A 54 -8.21 22.17 2.47
CA ARG A 54 -6.93 22.03 1.77
C ARG A 54 -5.75 22.39 2.69
N ASP A 55 -5.82 23.55 3.33
CA ASP A 55 -4.73 24.02 4.18
C ASP A 55 -4.56 23.10 5.41
N CYS A 56 -5.66 22.60 5.99
CA CYS A 56 -5.65 21.64 7.10
C CYS A 56 -4.99 20.31 6.71
N VAL A 57 -5.44 19.69 5.60
CA VAL A 57 -4.88 18.41 5.15
C VAL A 57 -3.41 18.55 4.74
N THR A 58 -3.05 19.60 4.00
CA THR A 58 -1.65 19.82 3.60
C THR A 58 -0.76 20.02 4.82
N LYS A 59 -1.17 20.82 5.81
CA LYS A 59 -0.42 21.01 7.05
C LYS A 59 -0.27 19.70 7.82
N HIS A 60 -1.36 18.96 8.01
CA HIS A 60 -1.35 17.68 8.71
C HIS A 60 -0.40 16.67 8.05
N LEU A 61 -0.50 16.50 6.73
CA LEU A 61 0.31 15.52 6.00
C LEU A 61 1.79 15.90 5.98
N LYS A 62 2.14 17.18 5.80
CA LYS A 62 3.53 17.64 5.93
C LYS A 62 4.08 17.38 7.32
N ASN A 63 3.29 17.63 8.37
CA ASN A 63 3.69 17.39 9.75
C ASN A 63 3.88 15.90 10.06
N ARG A 64 3.01 15.02 9.54
CA ARG A 64 3.05 13.58 9.81
C ARG A 64 4.11 12.85 8.97
N LEU A 65 4.20 13.17 7.68
CA LEU A 65 5.03 12.44 6.72
C LEU A 65 6.40 13.09 6.51
N GLY A 66 6.56 14.34 6.96
CA GLY A 66 7.70 15.17 6.59
C GLY A 66 7.52 15.76 5.19
N GLU A 67 8.11 16.94 4.98
CA GLU A 67 7.94 17.70 3.74
C GLU A 67 8.46 16.95 2.50
N THR A 68 9.61 16.29 2.62
CA THR A 68 10.21 15.53 1.51
C THR A 68 9.31 14.41 1.03
N PHE A 69 8.77 13.58 1.94
CA PHE A 69 7.91 12.47 1.53
C PHE A 69 6.56 12.97 1.02
N TYR A 70 5.96 13.97 1.68
CA TYR A 70 4.72 14.59 1.19
C TYR A 70 4.85 15.08 -0.25
N ASN A 71 5.96 15.73 -0.60
CA ASN A 71 6.20 16.23 -1.95
C ASN A 71 6.41 15.10 -2.99
N SER A 72 6.72 13.88 -2.56
CA SER A 72 6.79 12.70 -3.45
C SER A 72 5.42 12.06 -3.70
N MET A 73 4.40 12.43 -2.92
CA MET A 73 3.03 11.96 -3.11
C MET A 73 2.28 12.79 -4.14
N THR A 74 1.34 12.16 -4.83
CA THR A 74 0.42 12.82 -5.76
C THR A 74 -1.02 12.65 -5.26
N PHE A 75 -1.82 13.70 -5.33
CA PHE A 75 -3.27 13.58 -5.07
C PHE A 75 -3.91 12.68 -6.13
N ALA A 76 -4.49 11.57 -5.70
CA ALA A 76 -5.04 10.52 -6.57
C ALA A 76 -6.56 10.61 -6.73
N GLY A 77 -7.21 11.58 -6.06
CA GLY A 77 -8.65 11.77 -6.07
C GLY A 77 -9.27 11.63 -4.69
N GLY A 78 -10.57 11.41 -4.65
CA GLY A 78 -11.32 11.27 -3.40
C GLY A 78 -12.82 11.44 -3.58
N GLN A 79 -13.55 11.48 -2.47
CA GLN A 79 -14.98 11.78 -2.40
C GLN A 79 -15.22 12.95 -1.45
N VAL A 80 -16.13 13.83 -1.83
CA VAL A 80 -16.71 14.87 -0.97
C VAL A 80 -18.18 14.54 -0.79
N VAL A 81 -18.56 14.24 0.44
CA VAL A 81 -19.87 13.74 0.84
C VAL A 81 -20.65 14.83 1.57
N ASP A 82 -21.80 15.17 1.03
CA ASP A 82 -22.81 15.98 1.71
C ASP A 82 -23.63 15.07 2.62
N ILE A 83 -23.26 15.06 3.90
CA ILE A 83 -23.88 14.23 4.93
C ILE A 83 -25.40 14.50 5.04
N LYS A 84 -25.85 15.75 4.86
CA LYS A 84 -27.28 16.08 4.94
C LYS A 84 -28.05 15.42 3.80
N GLN A 85 -27.47 15.43 2.61
CA GLN A 85 -28.07 14.77 1.45
C GLN A 85 -28.02 13.25 1.57
N VAL A 86 -26.96 12.68 2.15
CA VAL A 86 -26.90 11.24 2.47
C VAL A 86 -28.06 10.86 3.38
N TYR A 87 -28.28 11.58 4.49
CA TYR A 87 -29.39 11.27 5.40
C TYR A 87 -30.77 11.50 4.80
N ARG A 88 -30.91 12.45 3.88
CA ARG A 88 -32.17 12.68 3.18
C ARG A 88 -32.51 11.52 2.24
N LYS A 89 -31.51 11.01 1.51
CA LYS A 89 -31.69 9.91 0.54
C LYS A 89 -31.70 8.53 1.20
N ASN A 90 -30.92 8.35 2.26
CA ASN A 90 -30.84 7.13 3.04
C ASN A 90 -31.00 7.46 4.53
N PRO A 91 -32.24 7.57 5.06
CA PRO A 91 -32.47 7.84 6.47
C PRO A 91 -31.83 6.82 7.43
N ASN A 92 -31.67 5.58 6.99
CA ASN A 92 -31.03 4.51 7.77
C ASN A 92 -29.52 4.72 7.95
N ALA A 93 -28.89 5.60 7.15
CA ALA A 93 -27.48 5.94 7.31
C ALA A 93 -27.16 6.60 8.66
N LYS A 94 -28.17 7.14 9.36
CA LYS A 94 -28.03 7.62 10.74
C LYS A 94 -27.72 6.50 11.75
N ASN A 95 -28.06 5.27 11.42
CA ASN A 95 -27.85 4.09 12.27
C ASN A 95 -26.59 3.29 11.88
N PHE A 96 -25.75 3.83 10.99
CA PHE A 96 -24.48 3.19 10.66
C PHE A 96 -23.59 3.12 11.90
N ARG A 97 -22.88 2.00 12.04
CA ARG A 97 -21.93 1.78 13.15
C ARG A 97 -20.62 2.55 12.99
N TRP A 98 -20.49 3.30 11.91
CA TRP A 98 -19.30 4.07 11.55
C TRP A 98 -19.70 5.51 11.25
N GLU A 99 -18.78 6.43 11.52
CA GLU A 99 -18.98 7.85 11.28
C GLU A 99 -18.85 8.18 9.79
N ILE A 100 -19.88 8.82 9.21
CA ILE A 100 -19.84 9.26 7.81
C ILE A 100 -18.88 10.42 7.67
N HIS A 101 -17.81 10.22 6.90
CA HIS A 101 -16.84 11.25 6.57
C HIS A 101 -17.43 12.28 5.59
N THR A 102 -16.95 13.52 5.65
CA THR A 102 -17.24 14.54 4.62
C THR A 102 -16.22 14.48 3.50
N TYR A 103 -14.97 14.15 3.84
CA TYR A 103 -13.87 14.06 2.88
C TYR A 103 -13.23 12.68 2.99
N ASP A 104 -13.16 11.97 1.88
CA ASP A 104 -12.34 10.79 1.68
C ASP A 104 -11.28 11.13 0.65
N LEU A 105 -10.03 11.33 1.07
CA LEU A 105 -8.97 11.84 0.19
C LEU A 105 -7.89 10.78 -0.01
N HIS A 106 -7.50 10.60 -1.27
CA HIS A 106 -6.54 9.60 -1.71
C HIS A 106 -5.24 10.24 -2.19
N PHE A 107 -4.12 9.71 -1.73
CA PHE A 107 -2.77 10.15 -2.10
C PHE A 107 -1.94 8.94 -2.54
N GLU A 108 -1.33 9.02 -3.71
CA GLU A 108 -0.52 7.95 -4.28
C GLU A 108 0.97 8.24 -4.11
N PHE A 109 1.77 7.21 -3.82
CA PHE A 109 3.21 7.23 -4.04
C PHE A 109 3.66 5.95 -4.76
N LYS A 110 4.86 5.98 -5.36
CA LYS A 110 5.45 4.87 -6.11
C LYS A 110 6.89 4.64 -5.66
N ARG A 111 7.28 3.38 -5.53
CA ARG A 111 8.65 2.94 -5.19
C ARG A 111 8.97 1.65 -5.98
N PRO A 112 9.05 1.73 -7.32
CA PRO A 112 9.23 0.55 -8.17
C PRO A 112 10.53 -0.20 -7.86
N GLU A 113 11.56 0.49 -7.36
CA GLU A 113 12.85 -0.09 -7.00
C GLU A 113 12.81 -1.05 -5.81
N VAL A 114 11.71 -1.07 -5.04
CA VAL A 114 11.46 -2.02 -3.96
C VAL A 114 10.24 -2.91 -4.23
N GLY A 115 9.66 -2.84 -5.43
CA GLY A 115 8.51 -3.64 -5.85
C GLY A 115 7.14 -2.99 -5.62
N VAL A 116 7.06 -1.71 -5.25
CA VAL A 116 5.79 -0.97 -5.11
C VAL A 116 5.52 -0.14 -6.38
N ALA A 117 4.71 -0.67 -7.31
CA ALA A 117 4.30 0.12 -8.49
C ALA A 117 3.41 1.30 -8.13
N SER A 118 2.50 1.11 -7.17
CA SER A 118 1.63 2.17 -6.66
C SER A 118 1.11 1.80 -5.27
N TYR A 119 1.11 2.77 -4.37
CA TYR A 119 0.40 2.70 -3.10
C TYR A 119 -0.53 3.88 -2.94
N THR A 120 -1.84 3.61 -2.86
CA THR A 120 -2.84 4.64 -2.56
C THR A 120 -3.15 4.67 -1.07
N ALA A 121 -2.66 5.71 -0.41
CA ALA A 121 -2.94 6.08 0.96
C ALA A 121 -4.28 6.84 1.06
N GLN A 122 -5.01 6.67 2.16
CA GLN A 122 -6.36 7.21 2.33
C GLN A 122 -6.48 7.90 3.68
N ILE A 123 -7.01 9.12 3.70
CA ILE A 123 -7.34 9.89 4.90
C ILE A 123 -8.82 10.29 4.88
N LEU A 124 -9.50 10.11 6.01
CA LEU A 124 -10.92 10.48 6.16
C LEU A 124 -11.06 11.67 7.11
N LEU A 125 -11.81 12.69 6.70
CA LEU A 125 -12.01 13.91 7.48
C LEU A 125 -13.50 14.28 7.64
N ARG A 126 -13.80 14.97 8.75
CA ARG A 126 -15.07 15.65 8.99
C ARG A 126 -15.14 16.97 8.21
N SER A 127 -16.32 17.59 8.20
CA SER A 127 -16.58 18.87 7.52
C SER A 127 -15.73 20.05 8.01
N ASP A 128 -15.18 19.98 9.22
CA ASP A 128 -14.29 20.98 9.80
C ASP A 128 -12.80 20.71 9.53
N GLY A 129 -12.47 19.60 8.87
CA GLY A 129 -11.11 19.16 8.60
C GLY A 129 -10.47 18.32 9.71
N SER A 130 -11.19 18.02 10.80
CA SER A 130 -10.72 17.06 11.80
C SER A 130 -10.68 15.65 11.23
N ILE A 131 -9.69 14.87 11.68
CA ILE A 131 -9.43 13.53 11.15
C ILE A 131 -10.36 12.52 11.81
N ILE A 132 -10.96 11.67 10.99
CA ILE A 132 -11.72 10.47 11.41
C ILE A 132 -10.80 9.26 11.31
N LYS A 133 -10.06 9.15 10.20
CA LYS A 133 -9.11 8.06 9.95
C LYS A 133 -7.84 8.65 9.36
N GLU A 134 -6.71 8.31 9.97
CA GLU A 134 -5.38 8.75 9.56
C GLU A 134 -4.98 8.19 8.17
N ILE A 135 -3.98 8.80 7.51
CA ILE A 135 -3.57 8.55 6.10
C ILE A 135 -3.11 7.11 5.75
N ASN A 136 -3.28 6.10 6.59
CA ASN A 136 -2.77 4.74 6.34
C ASN A 136 -1.28 4.70 5.95
N LEU A 137 -0.48 5.56 6.58
CA LEU A 137 0.98 5.59 6.45
C LEU A 137 1.63 5.85 7.81
N PRO A 138 2.85 5.33 8.03
CA PRO A 138 3.63 5.61 9.23
C PRO A 138 3.89 7.10 9.45
N GLN A 139 4.14 7.48 10.70
CA GLN A 139 4.57 8.83 11.03
C GLN A 139 6.06 9.06 10.70
N PHE A 140 6.37 9.22 9.42
CA PHE A 140 7.74 9.36 8.93
C PHE A 140 8.50 10.58 9.49
N SER A 141 7.80 11.65 9.88
CA SER A 141 8.46 12.84 10.45
C SER A 141 9.16 12.56 11.79
N ASN A 142 8.59 11.66 12.59
CA ASN A 142 9.15 11.26 13.89
C ASN A 142 9.96 9.96 13.80
N SER A 143 9.81 9.21 12.71
CA SER A 143 10.50 7.94 12.48
C SER A 143 11.04 7.85 11.04
N PRO A 144 12.06 8.65 10.68
CA PRO A 144 12.60 8.71 9.32
C PRO A 144 13.13 7.37 8.80
N GLU A 145 13.57 6.48 9.68
CA GLU A 145 14.01 5.12 9.34
C GLU A 145 12.91 4.29 8.67
N LYS A 146 11.63 4.59 8.94
CA LYS A 146 10.47 3.94 8.31
C LYS A 146 10.28 4.35 6.84
N LEU A 147 10.95 5.40 6.36
CA LEU A 147 10.98 5.73 4.92
C LEU A 147 11.73 4.68 4.10
N ARG A 148 12.61 3.91 4.76
CA ARG A 148 13.29 2.79 4.13
C ARG A 148 12.33 1.61 4.06
N ILE A 149 12.01 1.23 2.83
CA ILE A 149 11.25 0.03 2.50
C ILE A 149 12.25 -0.99 1.96
N ILE A 150 12.22 -2.22 2.45
CA ILE A 150 13.03 -3.32 1.90
C ILE A 150 12.41 -3.81 0.58
N PRO A 151 13.22 -4.33 -0.36
CA PRO A 151 12.71 -4.94 -1.57
C PRO A 151 11.75 -6.10 -1.27
N LEU A 152 10.67 -6.21 -2.06
CA LEU A 152 9.70 -7.30 -1.98
C LEU A 152 10.36 -8.68 -1.93
N THR A 153 11.41 -8.92 -2.72
CA THR A 153 12.16 -10.17 -2.75
C THR A 153 12.81 -10.53 -1.42
N LYS A 154 13.25 -9.54 -0.63
CA LYS A 154 13.79 -9.79 0.71
C LYS A 154 12.68 -10.23 1.66
N ALA A 155 11.53 -9.56 1.63
CA ALA A 155 10.38 -9.94 2.45
C ALA A 155 9.83 -11.31 2.08
N GLU A 156 9.79 -11.63 0.78
CA GLU A 156 9.40 -12.93 0.26
C GLU A 156 10.32 -14.05 0.75
N LYS A 157 11.65 -13.82 0.77
CA LYS A 157 12.61 -14.79 1.37
C LYS A 157 12.30 -15.05 2.84
N THR A 158 11.94 -14.02 3.61
CA THR A 158 11.48 -14.21 5.00
C THR A 158 10.23 -15.08 5.05
N ALA A 159 9.21 -14.79 4.24
CA ALA A 159 7.98 -15.58 4.21
C ALA A 159 8.24 -17.05 3.82
N ILE A 160 9.09 -17.31 2.82
CA ILE A 160 9.48 -18.66 2.38
C ILE A 160 10.17 -19.44 3.50
N THR A 161 11.13 -18.81 4.18
CA THR A 161 11.82 -19.40 5.34
C THR A 161 10.85 -19.78 6.46
N ASN A 162 9.72 -19.07 6.54
CA ASN A 162 8.67 -19.31 7.53
C ASN A 162 7.51 -20.21 7.04
N GLY A 163 7.62 -20.78 5.83
CA GLY A 163 6.70 -21.80 5.31
C GLY A 163 5.80 -21.37 4.15
N LEU A 164 6.04 -20.21 3.52
CA LEU A 164 5.44 -19.87 2.22
C LEU A 164 6.03 -20.78 1.13
N ARG A 165 5.19 -21.37 0.28
CA ARG A 165 5.61 -22.27 -0.80
C ARG A 165 6.16 -21.47 -1.98
N ILE A 166 7.30 -21.87 -2.54
CA ILE A 166 8.00 -21.18 -3.65
C ILE A 166 7.12 -20.96 -4.90
N ASN A 167 6.13 -21.83 -5.15
CA ASN A 167 5.23 -21.73 -6.30
C ASN A 167 3.92 -20.96 -6.04
N TYR A 168 3.77 -20.24 -4.92
CA TYR A 168 2.51 -19.54 -4.60
C TYR A 168 2.03 -18.58 -5.71
N ARG A 169 2.96 -17.94 -6.43
CA ARG A 169 2.65 -17.04 -7.56
C ARG A 169 2.08 -17.71 -8.82
N LYS A 170 2.18 -19.03 -8.96
CA LYS A 170 1.69 -19.75 -10.17
C LYS A 170 0.19 -19.97 -10.14
N ASN A 171 -0.41 -20.00 -8.94
CA ASN A 171 -1.84 -20.14 -8.77
C ASN A 171 -2.47 -18.74 -8.80
N LYS A 172 -2.63 -18.18 -10.01
CA LYS A 172 -3.30 -16.88 -10.25
C LYS A 172 -4.82 -16.95 -9.99
N VAL A 173 -5.24 -17.43 -8.83
CA VAL A 173 -6.55 -17.06 -8.30
C VAL A 173 -6.35 -15.67 -7.72
N ASN A 174 -7.25 -14.73 -8.03
CA ASN A 174 -7.07 -13.27 -8.00
C ASN A 174 -6.61 -12.61 -6.67
N ASP A 175 -6.25 -13.36 -5.63
CA ASP A 175 -5.89 -12.86 -4.29
C ASP A 175 -4.54 -13.38 -3.73
N ASP A 176 -3.82 -14.26 -4.46
CA ASP A 176 -2.52 -14.82 -4.01
C ASP A 176 -1.30 -13.92 -4.36
N SER A 177 -1.54 -12.68 -4.79
CA SER A 177 -0.45 -11.75 -5.13
C SER A 177 0.10 -11.07 -3.86
N PRO A 178 1.42 -10.82 -3.80
CA PRO A 178 1.98 -10.06 -2.70
C PRO A 178 1.31 -8.68 -2.60
N GLY A 179 0.95 -8.30 -1.38
CA GLY A 179 0.37 -7.01 -1.04
C GLY A 179 1.31 -6.18 -0.19
N ILE A 180 1.03 -4.89 -0.10
CA ILE A 180 1.60 -4.01 0.91
C ILE A 180 0.45 -3.28 1.60
N ASP A 181 0.55 -3.08 2.90
CA ASP A 181 -0.50 -2.48 3.72
C ASP A 181 0.10 -1.73 4.91
N TYR A 182 -0.73 -0.97 5.61
CA TYR A 182 -0.33 -0.26 6.83
C TYR A 182 -0.88 -0.97 8.07
N ASP A 183 0.01 -1.33 8.99
CA ASP A 183 -0.36 -1.80 10.32
C ASP A 183 -0.41 -0.58 11.26
N GLU A 184 -1.63 -0.14 11.58
CA GLU A 184 -1.88 0.98 12.48
C GLU A 184 -1.39 0.76 13.91
N LYS A 185 -1.42 -0.48 14.41
CA LYS A 185 -1.02 -0.78 15.80
C LYS A 185 0.47 -0.60 16.00
N GLN A 186 1.24 -0.92 14.97
CA GLN A 186 2.70 -0.83 14.98
C GLN A 186 3.21 0.44 14.29
N ASP A 187 2.34 1.19 13.61
CA ASP A 187 2.68 2.34 12.77
C ASP A 187 3.77 1.96 11.74
N ILE A 188 3.60 0.86 11.02
CA ILE A 188 4.56 0.37 10.01
C ILE A 188 3.86 -0.03 8.72
N LEU A 189 4.62 -0.06 7.62
CA LEU A 189 4.21 -0.77 6.42
C LEU A 189 4.58 -2.26 6.55
N ILE A 190 3.70 -3.12 6.04
CA ILE A 190 3.88 -4.57 6.01
C ILE A 190 3.73 -5.11 4.60
N TRP A 191 4.60 -6.03 4.22
CA TRP A 191 4.40 -6.91 3.08
C TRP A 191 3.48 -8.04 3.49
N LYS A 192 2.45 -8.31 2.69
CA LYS A 192 1.46 -9.35 2.92
C LYS A 192 1.63 -10.45 1.88
N PHE A 193 1.72 -11.68 2.35
CA PHE A 193 1.76 -12.87 1.51
C PHE A 193 0.67 -13.82 1.96
N SER A 194 -0.03 -14.42 0.99
CA SER A 194 -1.10 -15.38 1.24
C SER A 194 -0.88 -16.58 0.33
N GLN A 195 -1.21 -17.77 0.85
CA GLN A 195 -1.28 -18.98 0.05
C GLN A 195 -2.51 -19.79 0.43
N ILE A 196 -3.20 -20.35 -0.55
CA ILE A 196 -4.30 -21.30 -0.32
C ILE A 196 -3.74 -22.59 0.27
N ILE A 197 -4.32 -23.03 1.39
CA ILE A 197 -4.00 -24.30 2.06
C ILE A 197 -5.15 -25.32 1.96
N ALA A 198 -6.38 -24.87 1.72
CA ALA A 198 -7.54 -25.70 1.40
C ALA A 198 -8.58 -24.90 0.59
N ASP A 199 -9.27 -25.55 -0.33
CA ASP A 199 -10.41 -25.00 -1.10
C ASP A 199 -11.43 -26.15 -1.24
N ASP A 200 -12.63 -25.96 -0.68
CA ASP A 200 -13.73 -26.94 -0.77
C ASP A 200 -14.80 -26.55 -1.80
N GLY A 201 -14.54 -25.51 -2.59
CA GLY A 201 -15.46 -24.96 -3.59
C GLY A 201 -16.39 -23.87 -3.04
N LEU A 202 -16.63 -23.82 -1.73
CA LEU A 202 -17.42 -22.78 -1.06
C LEU A 202 -16.53 -21.86 -0.23
N ARG A 203 -15.54 -22.44 0.45
CA ARG A 203 -14.63 -21.78 1.36
C ARG A 203 -13.19 -22.02 0.94
N ILE A 204 -12.40 -20.96 1.02
CA ILE A 204 -10.97 -20.99 0.78
C ILE A 204 -10.27 -20.68 2.10
N LYS A 205 -9.33 -21.53 2.50
CA LYS A 205 -8.49 -21.31 3.67
C LYS A 205 -7.12 -20.82 3.22
N PHE A 206 -6.66 -19.76 3.85
CA PHE A 206 -5.37 -19.15 3.56
C PHE A 206 -4.42 -19.30 4.75
N LEU A 207 -3.15 -19.49 4.45
CA LEU A 207 -2.05 -19.21 5.36
C LEU A 207 -1.42 -17.89 4.96
N ASN A 208 -1.42 -16.93 5.89
CA ASN A 208 -0.97 -15.55 5.66
C ASN A 208 0.30 -15.26 6.44
N PHE A 209 1.12 -14.38 5.88
CA PHE A 209 2.36 -13.89 6.45
C PHE A 209 2.40 -12.37 6.31
N ASP A 210 2.59 -11.69 7.43
CA ASP A 210 2.89 -10.27 7.42
C ASP A 210 4.37 -10.11 7.79
N VAL A 211 5.12 -9.45 6.91
CA VAL A 211 6.55 -9.19 7.06
C VAL A 211 6.75 -7.69 7.10
N SER A 212 7.49 -7.19 8.09
CA SER A 212 7.82 -5.77 8.20
C SER A 212 8.47 -5.28 6.92
N ALA A 213 7.93 -4.20 6.35
CA ALA A 213 8.50 -3.58 5.16
C ALA A 213 9.79 -2.79 5.48
N HIS A 214 10.20 -2.64 6.74
CA HIS A 214 11.33 -1.79 7.13
C HIS A 214 12.60 -2.57 7.48
N ASP A 215 12.46 -3.75 8.08
CA ASP A 215 13.58 -4.61 8.49
C ASP A 215 13.51 -6.03 7.92
N GLY A 216 12.33 -6.47 7.48
CA GLY A 216 12.09 -7.81 6.94
C GLY A 216 11.83 -8.89 7.99
N SER A 217 11.58 -8.50 9.24
CA SER A 217 11.15 -9.42 10.30
C SER A 217 9.73 -9.94 10.04
N LEU A 218 9.47 -11.21 10.40
CA LEU A 218 8.11 -11.75 10.37
C LEU A 218 7.32 -11.17 11.54
N ILE A 219 6.25 -10.43 11.23
CA ILE A 219 5.35 -9.85 12.23
C ILE A 219 4.35 -10.90 12.72
N ARG A 220 3.68 -11.58 11.78
CA ARG A 220 2.72 -12.63 12.12
C ARG A 220 2.58 -13.67 11.02
N LYS A 221 2.22 -14.87 11.44
CA LYS A 221 1.80 -16.00 10.61
C LYS A 221 0.45 -16.49 11.13
N PHE A 222 -0.58 -16.53 10.29
CA PHE A 222 -1.93 -16.83 10.73
C PHE A 222 -2.81 -17.41 9.62
N ASN A 223 -3.83 -18.17 10.02
CA ASN A 223 -4.83 -18.68 9.08
C ASN A 223 -5.98 -17.69 8.92
N SER A 224 -6.56 -17.60 7.73
CA SER A 224 -7.83 -16.92 7.48
C SER A 224 -8.72 -17.75 6.56
N GLU A 225 -10.00 -17.40 6.48
CA GLU A 225 -10.96 -18.05 5.59
C GLU A 225 -11.66 -16.98 4.74
N GLY A 226 -11.87 -17.28 3.46
CA GLY A 226 -12.69 -16.50 2.53
C GLY A 226 -13.85 -17.34 2.00
N ILE A 227 -14.92 -16.68 1.58
CA ILE A 227 -16.05 -17.30 0.89
C ILE A 227 -15.88 -17.02 -0.60
N ARG A 228 -16.12 -18.03 -1.44
CA ARG A 228 -16.02 -17.92 -2.89
C ARG A 228 -17.22 -17.17 -3.51
#